data_AF-A0A0D5ZDL5-F1
#
_entry.id   AF-A0A0D5ZDL5-F1
#
_cell.length_a   1.000
_cell.length_b   1.000
_cell.length_c   1.000
_cell.angle_alpha   90.00
_cell.angle_beta   90.00
_cell.angle_gamma   90.00
#
_symmetry.space_group_name_H-M   'P 1'
#
loop_
_entity.id
_entity.type
_entity.pdbx_description
1 polymer ?
#
loop_
_entity_poly.entity_id
_entity_poly.type
_entity_poly.pdbx_seq_one_letter_code
_entity_poly.pdbx_strand_id
1 'polypeptide(L)'
;MSRHNSKEEERFLLLSKICPQSYSGRTLEENLLFKLCRELKSDYCLGFNDNGYDDKYKGFDSDKVTKEVARLISDQKLNDWLSQNKEMLNDFYDFNGEYYTFNGKNKEFTQSSNWDMFRDRIKEFLEKFGNQGGSVLNAILELNEEGRRYRNYYENQTLAGRKGFKQGVKGQGYNTLLSELELSKIIDFDKRDLRIPEELMPLVQDVLNKRGSLSITGGK
;
A
#
# COMPACT_ATOMS: atom_id res chain seq x y z
N MET A 1 19.69 -3.84 -0.74
CA MET A 1 19.07 -4.09 0.58
C MET A 1 17.57 -3.96 0.39
N SER A 2 16.79 -5.02 0.64
CA SER A 2 15.32 -4.95 0.59
C SER A 2 14.86 -4.02 1.72
N ARG A 3 14.22 -2.90 1.40
CA ARG A 3 13.57 -2.04 2.39
C ARG A 3 12.22 -2.68 2.71
N HIS A 4 12.21 -3.60 3.66
CA HIS A 4 10.96 -3.99 4.31
C HIS A 4 10.41 -2.78 5.06
N ASN A 5 9.10 -2.57 4.99
CA ASN A 5 8.46 -1.59 5.85
C ASN A 5 8.65 -2.03 7.29
N SER A 6 9.05 -1.12 8.17
CA SER A 6 8.94 -1.38 9.60
C SER A 6 7.46 -1.60 9.97
N LYS A 7 7.21 -2.35 11.04
CA LYS A 7 5.85 -2.58 11.54
C LYS A 7 5.09 -1.26 11.81
N GLU A 8 5.80 -0.21 12.24
CA GLU A 8 5.26 1.13 12.44
C GLU A 8 4.84 1.79 11.11
N GLU A 9 5.69 1.75 10.08
CA GLU A 9 5.37 2.29 8.75
C GLU A 9 4.19 1.56 8.12
N GLU A 10 4.14 0.23 8.26
CA GLU A 10 3.00 -0.54 7.77
C GLU A 10 1.71 -0.19 8.52
N ARG A 11 1.79 0.00 9.84
CA ARG A 11 0.65 0.44 10.64
C ARG A 11 0.16 1.83 10.23
N PHE A 12 1.07 2.75 9.91
CA PHE A 12 0.72 4.05 9.35
C PHE A 12 -0.02 3.89 8.01
N LEU A 13 0.50 3.08 7.09
CA LEU A 13 -0.15 2.83 5.80
C LEU A 13 -1.55 2.22 5.97
N LEU A 14 -1.68 1.24 6.86
CA LEU A 14 -2.96 0.62 7.20
C LEU A 14 -3.97 1.68 7.66
N LEU A 15 -3.63 2.43 8.71
CA LEU A 15 -4.52 3.44 9.31
C LEU A 15 -4.90 4.53 8.30
N SER A 16 -3.96 5.02 7.50
CA SER A 16 -4.21 6.01 6.45
C SER A 16 -5.18 5.51 5.37
N LYS A 17 -5.26 4.20 5.14
CA LYS A 17 -6.12 3.60 4.11
C LYS A 17 -7.52 3.29 4.64
N ILE A 18 -7.60 2.72 5.85
CA ILE A 18 -8.86 2.17 6.37
C ILE A 18 -9.64 3.15 7.27
N CYS A 19 -8.98 4.18 7.82
CA CYS A 19 -9.66 5.16 8.65
C CYS A 19 -10.09 6.39 7.82
N PRO A 20 -11.27 6.97 8.09
CA PRO A 20 -11.63 8.27 7.55
C PRO A 20 -10.59 9.32 7.93
N GLN A 21 -10.28 10.21 6.98
CA GLN A 21 -9.34 11.28 7.22
C GLN A 21 -9.87 12.23 8.30
N SER A 22 -9.04 12.53 9.29
CA SER A 22 -9.37 13.48 10.35
C SER A 22 -9.16 14.92 9.87
N TYR A 23 -10.01 15.85 10.26
CA TYR A 23 -9.93 17.27 9.91
C TYR A 23 -10.21 18.16 11.12
N SER A 24 -9.40 19.21 11.30
CA SER A 24 -9.71 20.27 12.26
C SER A 24 -11.02 20.98 11.89
N GLY A 25 -11.78 21.41 12.90
CA GLY A 25 -13.11 22.01 12.72
C GLY A 25 -14.26 21.00 12.67
N ARG A 26 -13.95 19.69 12.71
CA ARG A 26 -14.93 18.64 13.01
C ARG A 26 -14.90 18.29 14.49
N THR A 27 -15.99 17.72 14.97
CA THR A 27 -16.09 17.26 16.36
C THR A 27 -15.09 16.13 16.63
N LEU A 28 -14.73 15.94 17.91
CA LEU A 28 -13.85 14.85 18.32
C LEU A 28 -14.42 13.47 17.97
N GLU A 29 -15.74 13.33 17.97
CA GLU A 29 -16.46 12.10 17.63
C GLU A 29 -16.32 11.74 16.14
N GLU A 30 -16.22 12.74 15.28
CA GLU A 30 -15.99 12.59 13.84
C GLU A 30 -14.52 12.34 13.48
N ASN A 31 -13.60 12.62 14.41
CA ASN A 31 -12.15 12.52 14.21
C ASN A 31 -11.55 11.33 14.97
N LEU A 32 -11.85 10.12 14.50
CA LEU A 32 -11.47 8.86 15.17
C LEU A 32 -9.98 8.74 15.53
N LEU A 33 -9.09 9.01 14.58
CA LEU A 33 -7.65 8.90 14.83
C LEU A 33 -7.16 10.00 15.77
N PHE A 34 -7.71 11.21 15.69
CA PHE A 34 -7.35 12.28 16.63
C PHE A 34 -7.80 11.96 18.06
N LYS A 35 -9.02 11.43 18.22
CA LYS A 35 -9.52 10.94 19.52
C LYS A 35 -8.60 9.87 20.10
N LEU A 36 -8.28 8.84 19.31
CA LEU A 36 -7.37 7.78 19.72
C LEU A 36 -5.96 8.33 20.05
N CYS A 37 -5.45 9.28 19.27
CA CYS A 37 -4.16 9.92 19.53
C CYS A 37 -4.10 10.63 20.90
N ARG A 38 -5.19 11.31 21.29
CA ARG A 38 -5.33 11.92 22.63
C ARG A 38 -5.44 10.86 23.73
N GLU A 39 -6.19 9.78 23.50
CA GLU A 39 -6.28 8.65 24.43
C GLU A 39 -4.93 7.96 24.66
N LEU A 40 -4.09 7.92 23.63
CA LEU A 40 -2.71 7.43 23.68
C LEU A 40 -1.72 8.43 24.30
N LYS A 41 -2.20 9.60 24.76
CA LYS A 41 -1.39 10.64 25.41
C LYS A 41 -0.24 11.16 24.53
N SER A 42 -0.44 11.28 23.22
CA SER A 42 0.52 11.96 22.35
C SER A 42 0.61 13.45 22.72
N ASP A 43 1.81 13.93 23.03
CA ASP A 43 2.07 15.34 23.30
C ASP A 43 1.60 16.25 22.15
N TYR A 44 1.75 15.77 20.91
CA TYR A 44 1.27 16.50 19.73
C TYR A 44 -0.25 16.70 19.78
N CYS A 45 -1.01 15.60 19.94
CA CYS A 45 -2.48 15.65 19.91
C CYS A 45 -3.09 16.30 21.16
N LEU A 46 -2.37 16.30 22.29
CA LEU A 46 -2.76 17.01 23.52
C LEU A 46 -2.63 18.53 23.39
N GLY A 47 -1.80 19.03 22.47
CA GLY A 47 -1.66 20.47 22.18
C GLY A 47 -2.84 21.12 21.45
N PHE A 48 -3.87 20.35 21.10
CA PHE A 48 -5.06 20.84 20.41
C PHE A 48 -6.31 20.68 21.31
N ASN A 49 -7.32 21.51 21.10
CA ASN A 49 -8.63 21.37 21.71
C ASN A 49 -9.47 20.27 21.01
N ASP A 50 -10.69 20.05 21.47
CA ASP A 50 -11.56 18.98 20.96
C ASP A 50 -12.04 19.21 19.52
N ASN A 51 -11.93 20.43 19.00
CA ASN A 51 -12.17 20.77 17.60
C ASN A 51 -10.89 20.68 16.74
N GLY A 52 -9.77 20.28 17.33
CA GLY A 52 -8.50 20.09 16.63
C GLY A 52 -7.70 21.36 16.37
N TYR A 53 -7.91 22.43 17.15
CA TYR A 53 -7.16 23.70 17.04
C TYR A 53 -6.26 23.95 18.25
N ASP A 54 -5.07 24.51 18.01
CA ASP A 54 -4.18 25.00 19.07
C ASP A 54 -4.57 26.41 19.57
N ASP A 55 -3.80 26.96 20.51
CA ASP A 55 -4.03 28.30 21.08
C ASP A 55 -3.91 29.45 20.05
N LYS A 56 -3.31 29.19 18.89
CA LYS A 56 -3.18 30.14 17.76
C LYS A 56 -4.21 29.87 16.67
N TYR A 57 -5.21 29.03 16.94
CA TYR A 57 -6.24 28.62 16.00
C TYR A 57 -5.70 27.89 14.76
N LYS A 58 -4.53 27.24 14.89
CA LYS A 58 -3.96 26.39 13.84
C LYS A 58 -4.48 24.96 14.01
N GLY A 59 -4.99 24.38 12.93
CA GLY A 59 -5.46 23.00 12.89
C GLY A 59 -4.32 21.99 12.97
N PHE A 60 -4.61 20.79 13.50
CA PHE A 60 -3.66 19.67 13.42
C PHE A 60 -3.43 19.20 11.98
N ASP A 61 -2.30 18.53 11.78
CA ASP A 61 -1.93 17.84 10.56
C ASP A 61 -2.37 16.37 10.68
N SER A 62 -3.26 15.93 9.79
CA SER A 62 -3.86 14.60 9.84
C SER A 62 -2.85 13.48 9.65
N ASP A 63 -1.86 13.66 8.78
CA ASP A 63 -0.79 12.67 8.58
C ASP A 63 0.06 12.55 9.82
N LYS A 64 0.34 13.68 10.50
CA LYS A 64 1.06 13.69 11.77
C LYS A 64 0.28 12.99 12.88
N VAL A 65 -1.05 13.17 12.94
CA VAL A 65 -1.92 12.42 13.85
C VAL A 65 -1.82 10.92 13.58
N THR A 66 -1.95 10.49 12.31
CA THR A 66 -1.87 9.07 11.96
C THR A 66 -0.50 8.47 12.29
N LYS A 67 0.59 9.20 12.05
CA LYS A 67 1.95 8.78 12.44
C LYS A 67 2.10 8.62 13.95
N GLU A 68 1.58 9.56 14.74
CA GLU A 68 1.61 9.47 16.20
C GLU A 68 0.83 8.27 16.71
N VAL A 69 -0.36 8.00 16.16
CA VAL A 69 -1.15 6.80 16.50
C VAL A 69 -0.38 5.54 16.10
N ALA A 70 0.13 5.47 14.88
CA ALA A 70 0.88 4.32 14.38
C ALA A 70 2.10 4.02 15.25
N ARG A 71 2.79 5.04 15.77
CA ARG A 71 3.95 4.87 16.65
C ARG A 71 3.56 4.40 18.06
N LEU A 72 2.49 4.95 18.63
CA LEU A 72 2.15 4.76 20.05
C LEU A 72 1.23 3.57 20.33
N ILE A 73 0.42 3.14 19.37
CA ILE A 73 -0.57 2.10 19.62
C ILE A 73 0.09 0.71 19.67
N SER A 74 -0.30 -0.09 20.66
CA SER A 74 0.08 -1.51 20.71
C SER A 74 -0.81 -2.34 19.79
N ASP A 75 -0.33 -3.51 19.38
CA ASP A 75 -1.10 -4.38 18.49
C ASP A 75 -2.43 -4.82 19.10
N GLN A 76 -2.44 -5.15 20.41
CA GLN A 76 -3.67 -5.50 21.12
C GLN A 76 -4.66 -4.34 21.12
N LYS A 77 -4.21 -3.12 21.46
CA LYS A 77 -5.08 -1.95 21.49
C LYS A 77 -5.59 -1.58 20.08
N LEU A 78 -4.77 -1.77 19.05
CA LEU A 78 -5.18 -1.58 17.66
C LEU A 78 -6.31 -2.55 17.29
N ASN A 79 -6.17 -3.83 17.61
CA ASN A 79 -7.18 -4.85 17.35
C ASN A 79 -8.52 -4.52 18.03
N ASP A 80 -8.46 -4.17 19.32
CA ASP A 80 -9.64 -3.84 20.11
C ASP A 80 -10.32 -2.58 19.57
N TRP A 81 -9.53 -1.56 19.23
CA TRP A 81 -10.03 -0.29 18.71
C TRP A 81 -10.68 -0.44 17.34
N LEU A 82 -10.05 -1.18 16.41
CA LEU A 82 -10.63 -1.43 15.08
C LEU A 82 -11.94 -2.21 15.17
N SER A 83 -12.02 -3.18 16.11
CA SER A 83 -13.23 -3.95 16.35
C SER A 83 -14.37 -3.08 16.88
N GLN A 84 -14.06 -2.16 17.81
CA GLN A 84 -15.05 -1.23 18.38
C GLN A 84 -15.55 -0.19 17.38
N ASN A 85 -14.71 0.21 16.42
CA ASN A 85 -15.01 1.27 15.46
C ASN A 85 -15.30 0.73 14.05
N LYS A 86 -15.59 -0.57 13.93
CA LYS A 86 -15.73 -1.30 12.66
C LYS A 86 -16.64 -0.58 11.66
N GLU A 87 -17.79 -0.07 12.10
CA GLU A 87 -18.76 0.58 11.21
C GLU A 87 -18.23 1.84 10.52
N MET A 88 -17.26 2.52 11.11
CA MET A 88 -16.71 3.76 10.58
C MET A 88 -15.47 3.57 9.69
N LEU A 89 -14.95 2.34 9.58
CA LEU A 89 -13.81 2.05 8.71
C LEU A 89 -14.26 2.06 7.24
N ASN A 90 -13.37 2.50 6.35
CA ASN A 90 -13.55 2.45 4.90
C ASN A 90 -13.63 0.99 4.43
N ASP A 91 -14.62 0.66 3.61
CA ASP A 91 -14.84 -0.68 3.05
C ASP A 91 -14.32 -0.86 1.62
N PHE A 92 -13.87 0.23 0.98
CA PHE A 92 -13.40 0.23 -0.40
C PHE A 92 -12.01 -0.38 -0.60
N TYR A 93 -11.26 -0.61 0.48
CA TYR A 93 -9.85 -0.98 0.39
C TYR A 93 -9.55 -2.27 1.16
N ASP A 94 -8.90 -3.20 0.46
CA ASP A 94 -8.15 -4.26 1.11
C ASP A 94 -6.74 -3.75 1.49
N PHE A 95 -6.18 -4.31 2.56
CA PHE A 95 -4.79 -4.10 2.97
C PHE A 95 -4.12 -5.45 3.17
N ASN A 96 -2.97 -5.67 2.52
CA ASN A 96 -2.25 -6.94 2.55
C ASN A 96 -0.77 -6.72 2.86
N GLY A 97 -0.48 -6.37 4.12
CA GLY A 97 0.87 -6.11 4.61
C GLY A 97 1.62 -7.36 5.07
N GLU A 98 2.85 -7.13 5.52
CA GLU A 98 3.74 -8.12 6.10
C GLU A 98 3.25 -8.54 7.49
N TYR A 99 2.70 -7.60 8.26
CA TYR A 99 2.26 -7.80 9.63
C TYR A 99 0.74 -7.75 9.81
N TYR A 100 0.04 -7.04 8.94
CA TYR A 100 -1.39 -6.77 9.06
C TYR A 100 -2.14 -7.07 7.77
N THR A 101 -3.36 -7.57 7.94
CA THR A 101 -4.33 -7.71 6.85
C THR A 101 -5.66 -7.08 7.23
N PHE A 102 -6.30 -6.45 6.26
CA PHE A 102 -7.64 -5.92 6.39
C PHE A 102 -8.43 -6.25 5.12
N ASN A 103 -9.61 -6.82 5.29
CA ASN A 103 -10.55 -7.03 4.20
C ASN A 103 -11.62 -5.93 4.26
N GLY A 104 -11.67 -5.09 3.22
CA GLY A 104 -12.56 -3.94 3.20
C GLY A 104 -14.04 -4.33 3.23
N LYS A 105 -14.40 -5.38 2.48
CA LYS A 105 -15.79 -5.79 2.28
C LYS A 105 -16.47 -6.25 3.58
N ASN A 106 -15.77 -7.02 4.42
CA ASN A 106 -16.32 -7.52 5.69
C ASN A 106 -15.77 -6.76 6.92
N LYS A 107 -14.87 -5.80 6.68
CA LYS A 107 -14.15 -5.00 7.68
C LYS A 107 -13.46 -5.87 8.74
N GLU A 108 -12.85 -6.98 8.31
CA GLU A 108 -12.10 -7.89 9.16
C GLU A 108 -10.62 -7.53 9.18
N PHE A 109 -10.07 -7.32 10.37
CA PHE A 109 -8.67 -7.08 10.61
C PHE A 109 -8.02 -8.32 11.23
N THR A 110 -6.82 -8.68 10.76
CA THR A 110 -5.99 -9.69 11.44
C THR A 110 -4.54 -9.25 11.49
N GLN A 111 -3.84 -9.71 12.54
CA GLN A 111 -2.39 -9.53 12.70
C GLN A 111 -1.64 -10.71 12.05
N SER A 112 -1.88 -10.89 10.76
CA SER A 112 -1.24 -11.96 9.98
C SER A 112 -0.81 -11.46 8.62
N SER A 113 0.20 -12.12 8.06
CA SER A 113 0.77 -11.79 6.76
C SER A 113 0.02 -12.50 5.64
N ASN A 114 -0.24 -11.77 4.55
CA ASN A 114 -0.64 -12.38 3.28
C ASN A 114 0.51 -12.41 2.25
N TRP A 115 1.72 -12.00 2.64
CA TRP A 115 2.82 -11.81 1.69
C TRP A 115 3.27 -13.09 0.99
N ASP A 116 3.20 -14.25 1.64
CA ASP A 116 3.59 -15.52 0.98
C ASP A 116 2.65 -15.86 -0.18
N MET A 117 1.35 -15.69 0.01
CA MET A 117 0.37 -15.85 -1.07
C MET A 117 0.66 -14.88 -2.23
N PHE A 118 0.93 -13.60 -1.95
CA PHE A 118 1.27 -12.63 -2.99
C PHE A 118 2.61 -12.94 -3.66
N ARG A 119 3.59 -13.42 -2.91
CA ARG A 119 4.89 -13.84 -3.42
C ARG A 119 4.73 -14.94 -4.47
N ASP A 120 3.88 -15.92 -4.18
CA ASP A 120 3.62 -17.03 -5.10
C ASP A 120 2.88 -16.55 -6.34
N ARG A 121 1.88 -15.67 -6.21
CA ARG A 121 1.22 -15.02 -7.37
C ARG A 121 2.20 -14.25 -8.26
N ILE A 122 3.11 -13.49 -7.66
CA ILE A 122 4.14 -12.75 -8.41
C ILE A 122 5.07 -13.74 -9.14
N LYS A 123 5.50 -14.83 -8.47
CA LYS A 123 6.32 -15.86 -9.10
C LYS A 123 5.59 -16.53 -10.26
N GLU A 124 4.36 -16.99 -10.06
CA GLU A 124 3.53 -17.61 -11.09
C GLU A 124 3.36 -16.68 -12.31
N PHE A 125 3.09 -15.40 -12.08
CA PHE A 125 3.03 -14.39 -13.14
C PHE A 125 4.35 -14.29 -13.91
N LEU A 126 5.48 -14.21 -13.19
CA LEU A 126 6.81 -14.08 -13.80
C LEU A 126 7.26 -15.37 -14.51
N GLU A 127 6.86 -16.54 -14.05
CA GLU A 127 7.09 -17.83 -14.69
C GLU A 127 6.27 -17.94 -15.99
N LYS A 128 4.98 -17.58 -15.93
CA LYS A 128 4.06 -17.61 -17.09
C LYS A 128 4.48 -16.65 -18.20
N PHE A 129 4.90 -15.43 -17.84
CA PHE A 129 5.15 -14.34 -18.81
C PHE A 129 6.63 -13.98 -18.98
N GLY A 130 7.54 -14.67 -18.28
CA GLY A 130 8.97 -14.53 -18.46
C GLY A 130 9.46 -13.09 -18.46
N ASN A 131 10.31 -12.74 -19.44
CA ASN A 131 10.89 -11.40 -19.54
C ASN A 131 9.85 -10.31 -19.84
N GLN A 132 8.77 -10.63 -20.57
CA GLN A 132 7.73 -9.67 -20.92
C GLN A 132 7.01 -9.18 -19.67
N GLY A 133 6.52 -10.12 -18.84
CA GLY A 133 5.86 -9.79 -17.57
C GLY A 133 6.79 -9.06 -16.60
N GLY A 134 8.05 -9.51 -16.50
CA GLY A 134 9.05 -8.85 -15.65
C GLY A 134 9.33 -7.40 -16.05
N SER A 135 9.41 -7.11 -17.35
CA SER A 135 9.66 -5.76 -17.87
C SER A 135 8.51 -4.80 -17.53
N VAL A 136 7.26 -5.27 -17.68
CA VAL A 136 6.06 -4.48 -17.37
C VAL A 136 5.95 -4.23 -15.87
N LEU A 137 6.05 -5.26 -15.04
CA LEU A 137 5.92 -5.11 -13.59
C LEU A 137 7.02 -4.21 -13.01
N ASN A 138 8.26 -4.33 -13.47
CA ASN A 138 9.37 -3.47 -13.07
C ASN A 138 9.13 -2.01 -13.47
N ALA A 139 8.59 -1.77 -14.67
CA ALA A 139 8.21 -0.41 -15.08
C ALA A 139 7.08 0.19 -14.22
N ILE A 140 6.14 -0.62 -13.73
CA ILE A 140 5.06 -0.12 -12.85
C ILE A 140 5.65 0.30 -11.51
N LEU A 141 6.52 -0.56 -10.96
CA LEU A 141 7.21 -0.31 -9.70
C LEU A 141 8.02 0.99 -9.72
N GLU A 142 8.87 1.18 -10.74
CA GLU A 142 9.71 2.39 -10.86
C GLU A 142 8.86 3.67 -10.93
N LEU A 143 7.80 3.68 -11.73
CA LEU A 143 6.91 4.85 -11.82
C LEU A 143 6.16 5.10 -10.50
N ASN A 144 5.78 4.05 -9.77
CA ASN A 144 5.11 4.18 -8.47
C ASN A 144 6.04 4.74 -7.39
N GLU A 145 7.32 4.35 -7.40
CA GLU A 145 8.37 4.90 -6.52
C GLU A 145 8.65 6.37 -6.81
N GLU A 146 8.57 6.79 -8.07
CA GLU A 146 8.66 8.21 -8.47
C GLU A 146 7.39 9.03 -8.15
N GLY A 147 6.37 8.41 -7.54
CA GLY A 147 5.08 9.06 -7.25
C GLY A 147 4.18 9.23 -8.48
N ARG A 148 4.57 8.69 -9.64
CA ARG A 148 3.77 8.73 -10.89
C ARG A 148 2.72 7.63 -10.90
N ARG A 149 1.69 7.80 -10.07
CA ARG A 149 0.61 6.82 -9.87
C ARG A 149 -0.61 7.06 -10.79
N TYR A 150 -0.70 8.23 -11.41
CA TYR A 150 -1.86 8.64 -12.22
C TYR A 150 -1.50 8.79 -13.69
N ARG A 151 -2.39 8.35 -14.57
CA ARG A 151 -2.32 8.43 -16.04
C ARG A 151 -1.00 7.90 -16.60
N ASN A 152 -0.43 6.91 -15.93
CA ASN A 152 0.91 6.39 -16.21
C ASN A 152 0.92 5.25 -17.23
N TYR A 153 -0.22 4.86 -17.81
CA TYR A 153 -0.33 3.77 -18.80
C TYR A 153 0.71 3.86 -19.95
N TYR A 154 0.78 5.00 -20.65
CA TYR A 154 1.70 5.13 -21.79
C TYR A 154 3.16 5.30 -21.37
N GLU A 155 3.40 5.98 -20.24
CA GLU A 155 4.73 6.09 -19.64
C GLU A 155 5.25 4.70 -19.26
N ASN A 156 4.41 3.89 -18.63
CA ASN A 156 4.71 2.52 -18.27
C ASN A 156 5.02 1.67 -19.50
N GLN A 157 4.16 1.72 -20.53
CA GLN A 157 4.40 0.97 -21.76
C GLN A 157 5.75 1.34 -22.41
N THR A 158 6.09 2.63 -22.42
CA THR A 158 7.36 3.14 -22.95
C THR A 158 8.55 2.64 -22.13
N LEU A 159 8.46 2.74 -20.80
CA LEU A 159 9.51 2.31 -19.89
C LEU A 159 9.69 0.78 -19.92
N ALA A 160 8.59 0.03 -19.96
CA ALA A 160 8.61 -1.42 -20.14
C ALA A 160 9.32 -1.81 -21.44
N GLY A 161 9.07 -1.08 -22.53
CA GLY A 161 9.76 -1.29 -23.81
C GLY A 161 11.28 -1.13 -23.69
N ARG A 162 11.73 -0.09 -22.97
CA ARG A 162 13.16 0.12 -22.67
C ARG A 162 13.74 -1.00 -21.80
N LYS A 163 12.92 -1.63 -20.96
CA LYS A 163 13.29 -2.76 -20.08
C LYS A 163 13.21 -4.13 -20.77
N GLY A 164 12.79 -4.19 -22.05
CA GLY A 164 12.79 -5.42 -22.84
C GLY A 164 11.40 -5.99 -23.18
N PHE A 165 10.33 -5.29 -22.84
CA PHE A 165 8.99 -5.60 -23.36
C PHE A 165 8.95 -5.40 -24.89
N LYS A 166 8.34 -6.33 -25.61
CA LYS A 166 8.21 -6.31 -27.08
C LYS A 166 6.78 -6.62 -27.47
N GLN A 167 6.20 -5.76 -28.31
CA GLN A 167 4.89 -6.02 -28.91
C GLN A 167 4.96 -7.21 -29.89
N GLY A 168 3.83 -7.91 -30.05
CA GLY A 168 3.70 -9.01 -31.00
C GLY A 168 4.12 -10.39 -30.48
N VAL A 169 4.52 -10.52 -29.22
CA VAL A 169 4.72 -11.84 -28.59
C VAL A 169 3.35 -12.50 -28.37
N LYS A 170 3.12 -13.65 -29.03
CA LYS A 170 1.84 -14.35 -29.00
C LYS A 170 1.43 -14.68 -27.55
N GLY A 171 0.23 -14.22 -27.16
CA GLY A 171 -0.31 -14.44 -25.82
C GLY A 171 0.31 -13.57 -24.70
N GLN A 172 1.21 -12.64 -25.04
CA GLN A 172 1.89 -11.76 -24.07
C GLN A 172 1.80 -10.29 -24.49
N GLY A 173 0.63 -9.91 -25.03
CA GLY A 173 0.35 -8.51 -25.34
C GLY A 173 0.29 -7.67 -24.07
N TYR A 174 0.60 -6.37 -24.18
CA TYR A 174 0.65 -5.46 -23.02
C TYR A 174 -0.64 -5.50 -22.18
N ASN A 175 -1.80 -5.42 -22.83
CA ASN A 175 -3.09 -5.49 -22.12
C ASN A 175 -3.33 -6.85 -21.45
N THR A 176 -2.88 -7.96 -22.04
CA THR A 176 -2.96 -9.28 -21.42
C THR A 176 -2.15 -9.33 -20.13
N LEU A 177 -0.94 -8.78 -20.14
CA LEU A 177 -0.08 -8.71 -18.95
C LEU A 177 -0.73 -7.86 -17.85
N LEU A 178 -1.30 -6.71 -18.20
CA LEU A 178 -1.98 -5.85 -17.24
C LEU A 178 -3.21 -6.52 -16.63
N SER A 179 -4.06 -7.17 -17.44
CA SER A 179 -5.22 -7.91 -16.94
C SER A 179 -4.82 -9.04 -16.00
N GLU A 180 -3.71 -9.73 -16.27
CA GLU A 180 -3.23 -10.83 -15.41
C GLU A 180 -2.64 -10.31 -14.10
N LEU A 181 -1.94 -9.17 -14.12
CA LEU A 181 -1.48 -8.50 -12.89
C LEU A 181 -2.65 -8.05 -12.01
N GLU A 182 -3.69 -7.50 -12.63
CA GLU A 182 -4.92 -7.05 -11.94
C GLU A 182 -5.71 -8.23 -11.37
N LEU A 183 -5.95 -9.30 -12.15
CA LEU A 183 -6.61 -10.52 -11.68
C LEU A 183 -5.86 -11.18 -10.51
N SER A 184 -4.53 -11.10 -10.52
CA SER A 184 -3.68 -11.59 -9.43
C SER A 184 -3.67 -10.65 -8.21
N LYS A 185 -4.32 -9.48 -8.30
CA LYS A 185 -4.30 -8.39 -7.32
C LYS A 185 -2.91 -7.85 -7.01
N ILE A 186 -1.95 -8.02 -7.92
CA ILE A 186 -0.58 -7.48 -7.76
C ILE A 186 -0.58 -5.97 -8.01
N ILE A 187 -1.48 -5.51 -8.88
CA ILE A 187 -1.73 -4.11 -9.15
C ILE A 187 -3.22 -3.81 -9.00
N ASP A 188 -3.51 -2.56 -8.63
CA ASP A 188 -4.79 -1.92 -8.88
C ASP A 188 -4.74 -1.27 -10.27
N PHE A 189 -5.73 -1.55 -11.12
CA PHE A 189 -5.86 -0.95 -12.44
C PHE A 189 -7.19 -0.20 -12.57
N ASP A 190 -7.13 1.12 -12.71
CA ASP A 190 -8.31 1.92 -13.06
C ASP A 190 -8.04 2.69 -14.34
N LYS A 191 -8.43 2.10 -15.48
CA LYS A 191 -8.46 2.62 -16.87
C LYS A 191 -7.14 3.14 -17.44
N ARG A 192 -6.35 3.91 -16.68
CA ARG A 192 -5.09 4.56 -17.01
C ARG A 192 -4.09 4.62 -15.85
N ASP A 193 -4.54 4.26 -14.64
CA ASP A 193 -3.73 4.32 -13.42
C ASP A 193 -3.26 2.90 -13.09
N LEU A 194 -1.93 2.71 -13.16
CA LEU A 194 -1.27 1.45 -12.82
C LEU A 194 -0.59 1.63 -11.48
N ARG A 195 -1.10 0.95 -10.47
CA ARG A 195 -0.62 1.09 -9.09
C ARG A 195 -0.31 -0.26 -8.47
N ILE A 196 0.86 -0.40 -7.86
CA ILE A 196 1.11 -1.47 -6.88
C ILE A 196 0.63 -0.94 -5.52
N PRO A 197 -0.20 -1.67 -4.76
CA PRO A 197 -0.53 -1.31 -3.39
C PRO A 197 0.74 -1.05 -2.59
N GLU A 198 0.78 0.05 -1.82
CA GLU A 198 2.02 0.52 -1.18
C GLU A 198 2.59 -0.52 -0.21
N GLU A 199 1.70 -1.25 0.45
CA GLU A 199 2.04 -2.36 1.33
C GLU A 199 2.65 -3.57 0.61
N LEU A 200 2.49 -3.68 -0.71
CA LEU A 200 3.06 -4.76 -1.54
C LEU A 200 4.31 -4.33 -2.31
N MET A 201 4.60 -3.03 -2.43
CA MET A 201 5.76 -2.54 -3.17
C MET A 201 7.10 -3.17 -2.72
N PRO A 202 7.40 -3.29 -1.40
CA PRO A 202 8.62 -3.96 -0.94
C PRO A 202 8.72 -5.42 -1.40
N LEU A 203 7.60 -6.14 -1.37
CA LEU A 203 7.54 -7.54 -1.78
C LEU A 203 7.79 -7.69 -3.28
N VAL A 204 7.15 -6.86 -4.11
CA VAL A 204 7.36 -6.86 -5.56
C VAL A 204 8.84 -6.56 -5.89
N GLN A 205 9.42 -5.57 -5.23
CA GLN A 205 10.83 -5.21 -5.39
C GLN A 205 11.78 -6.36 -5.02
N ASP A 206 11.53 -7.05 -3.90
CA ASP A 206 12.33 -8.21 -3.45
C ASP A 206 12.29 -9.35 -4.48
N VAL A 207 11.10 -9.71 -4.97
CA VAL A 207 10.94 -10.78 -5.95
C VAL A 207 11.63 -10.44 -7.28
N LEU A 208 11.48 -9.21 -7.77
CA LEU A 208 12.14 -8.77 -9.01
C LEU A 208 13.67 -8.76 -8.88
N ASN A 209 14.21 -8.31 -7.73
CA ASN A 209 15.65 -8.29 -7.49
C ASN A 209 16.26 -9.68 -7.44
N LYS A 210 15.61 -10.63 -6.75
CA LYS A 210 16.09 -12.03 -6.68
C LYS A 210 16.15 -12.67 -8.06
N ARG A 211 15.20 -12.37 -8.93
CA ARG A 211 15.20 -12.82 -10.33
C ARG A 211 16.35 -12.22 -11.15
N GLY A 212 16.63 -10.93 -10.99
CA GLY A 212 17.76 -10.27 -11.64
C GLY A 212 19.10 -10.92 -11.29
N SER A 213 19.30 -11.27 -10.02
CA SER A 213 20.50 -11.96 -9.53
C SER A 213 20.68 -13.36 -10.12
N LEU A 214 19.59 -14.11 -10.33
CA LEU A 214 19.62 -15.45 -10.94
C LEU A 214 19.91 -15.42 -12.45
N SER A 215 19.63 -14.30 -13.11
CA SER A 215 19.87 -14.13 -14.55
C SER A 215 21.34 -13.87 -14.89
N ILE A 216 22.13 -13.38 -13.91
CA ILE A 216 23.56 -13.05 -14.08
C ILE A 216 24.45 -14.30 -13.87
N THR A 217 23.99 -15.29 -13.12
CA THR A 217 24.77 -16.51 -12.82
C THR A 217 24.54 -17.66 -13.81
N GLY A 218 23.48 -17.60 -14.64
CA GLY A 218 23.16 -18.61 -15.65
C GLY A 218 23.75 -18.37 -17.05
N GLY A 219 24.54 -17.31 -17.24
CA GLY A 219 25.24 -17.02 -18.49
C GLY A 219 26.66 -17.55 -18.50
N LYS A 220 26.82 -18.86 -18.71
CA LYS A 220 28.07 -19.49 -19.17
C LYS A 220 27.77 -20.52 -20.23
#